data_AF-A0A8X6T2G0-F1
#
_entry.id   AF-A0A8X6T2G0-F1
#
_cell.length_a   1.000
_cell.length_b   1.000
_cell.length_c   1.000
_cell.angle_alpha   90.00
_cell.angle_beta   90.00
_cell.angle_gamma   90.00
#
_symmetry.space_group_name_H-M   'P 1'
#
loop_
_entity.id
_entity.type
_entity.pdbx_description
1 polymer ?
#
loop_
_entity_poly.entity_id
_entity_poly.type
_entity_poly.pdbx_seq_one_letter_code
_entity_poly.pdbx_strand_id
1 'polypeptide(L)'
;MMKDGWSARKVARQLGRSDCVVRRCWDHWSREMLFTRRPGSVCPRQTSDRDDLRIVRNARVQPTASLAALQTQVAPSLGAPMSSRTIRRHLSEEH
;
A
#
# COMPACT_ATOMS: atom_id res chain seq x y z
N MET A 1 -11.51 31.49 2.38
CA MET A 1 -12.86 31.09 2.85
C MET A 1 -12.90 30.83 4.35
N MET A 2 -12.35 29.73 4.89
CA MET A 2 -12.39 29.52 6.36
C MET A 2 -11.41 30.43 7.13
N LYS A 3 -10.30 30.87 6.52
CA LYS A 3 -9.47 31.96 7.07
C LYS A 3 -10.23 33.28 7.26
N ASP A 4 -11.23 33.52 6.41
CA ASP A 4 -12.00 34.76 6.36
C ASP A 4 -13.24 34.70 7.28
N GLY A 5 -13.23 33.79 8.27
CA GLY A 5 -14.30 33.64 9.27
C GLY A 5 -15.53 32.86 8.80
N TRP A 6 -15.50 32.22 7.64
CA TRP A 6 -16.65 31.45 7.17
C TRP A 6 -16.78 30.14 7.95
N SER A 7 -18.01 29.77 8.33
CA SER A 7 -18.27 28.45 8.91
C SER A 7 -18.07 27.35 7.87
N ALA A 8 -17.58 26.18 8.32
CA ALA A 8 -17.38 25.02 7.46
C ALA A 8 -18.68 24.63 6.72
N ARG A 9 -19.85 24.80 7.36
CA ARG A 9 -21.16 24.54 6.76
C ARG A 9 -21.46 25.47 5.58
N LYS A 10 -21.10 26.75 5.69
CA LYS A 10 -21.28 27.73 4.61
C LYS A 10 -20.38 27.38 3.42
N VAL A 11 -19.13 27.02 3.69
CA VAL A 11 -18.17 26.58 2.68
C VAL A 11 -18.62 25.27 2.01
N ALA A 12 -19.11 24.32 2.79
CA ALA A 12 -19.63 23.04 2.31
C ALA A 12 -20.79 23.22 1.31
N ARG A 13 -21.76 24.09 1.63
CA ARG A 13 -22.85 24.44 0.70
C ARG A 13 -22.33 25.07 -0.59
N GLN A 14 -21.37 25.99 -0.49
CA GLN A 14 -20.77 26.65 -1.65
C GLN A 14 -20.03 25.67 -2.57
N LEU A 15 -19.40 24.64 -1.99
CA LEU A 15 -18.61 23.65 -2.72
C LEU A 15 -19.41 22.41 -3.13
N GLY A 16 -20.69 22.29 -2.73
CA GLY A 16 -21.48 21.08 -2.95
C GLY A 16 -20.88 19.83 -2.25
N ARG A 17 -20.19 20.02 -1.13
CA ARG A 17 -19.55 18.96 -0.34
C ARG A 17 -20.15 18.88 1.06
N SER A 18 -19.85 17.81 1.78
CA SER A 18 -20.27 17.69 3.18
C SER A 18 -19.40 18.54 4.11
N ASP A 19 -20.01 19.03 5.20
CA ASP A 19 -19.32 19.81 6.25
C ASP A 19 -18.14 19.03 6.86
N CYS A 20 -18.29 17.71 7.02
CA CYS A 20 -17.24 16.85 7.57
C CYS A 20 -16.00 16.78 6.66
N VAL A 21 -16.18 16.78 5.34
CA VAL A 21 -15.06 16.79 4.37
C VAL A 21 -14.33 18.11 4.43
N VAL A 22 -15.06 19.23 4.45
CA VAL A 22 -14.48 20.58 4.55
C VAL A 22 -13.66 20.74 5.83
N ARG A 23 -14.20 20.30 6.98
CA ARG A 23 -13.48 20.30 8.26
C ARG A 23 -12.23 19.44 8.23
N ARG A 24 -12.31 18.23 7.67
CA ARG A 24 -11.16 17.31 7.57
C ARG A 24 -10.05 17.89 6.70
N CYS A 25 -10.38 18.45 5.55
CA CYS A 25 -9.39 19.11 4.68
C CYS A 25 -8.73 20.30 5.37
N TRP A 26 -9.50 21.07 6.14
CA TRP A 26 -8.98 22.23 6.87
C TRP A 26 -8.08 21.87 8.03
N ASP A 27 -8.45 20.88 8.83
CA ASP A 27 -7.60 20.36 9.91
C ASP A 27 -6.30 19.78 9.35
N HIS A 28 -6.37 19.04 8.25
CA HIS A 28 -5.20 18.53 7.53
C HIS A 28 -4.28 19.66 7.04
N TRP A 29 -4.84 20.65 6.35
CA TRP A 29 -4.08 21.82 5.89
C TRP A 29 -3.48 22.61 7.05
N SER A 30 -4.21 22.80 8.15
CA SER A 30 -3.75 23.58 9.31
C SER A 30 -2.61 22.88 10.07
N ARG A 31 -2.57 21.55 10.06
CA ARG A 31 -1.55 20.75 10.75
C ARG A 31 -0.31 20.50 9.90
N GLU A 32 -0.48 20.21 8.62
CA GLU A 32 0.62 19.76 7.75
C GLU A 32 1.08 20.82 6.76
N MET A 33 0.31 21.91 6.59
CA MET A 33 0.49 22.90 5.51
C MET A 33 0.48 22.27 4.12
N LEU A 34 -0.04 21.05 4.00
CA LEU A 34 -0.16 20.30 2.76
C LEU A 34 -1.58 20.39 2.21
N PHE A 35 -1.67 20.61 0.91
CA PHE A 35 -2.93 20.54 0.15
C PHE A 35 -3.13 19.18 -0.52
N THR A 36 -2.10 18.33 -0.48
CA THR A 36 -2.07 17.04 -1.14
C THR A 36 -2.72 15.98 -0.26
N ARG A 37 -3.41 15.02 -0.89
CA ARG A 37 -3.94 13.87 -0.19
C ARG A 37 -2.77 13.04 0.33
N ARG A 38 -2.83 12.58 1.58
CA ARG A 38 -1.88 11.58 2.08
C ARG A 38 -1.91 10.34 1.17
N PRO A 39 -0.74 9.76 0.85
CA PRO A 39 -0.68 8.47 0.18
C PRO A 39 -1.57 7.47 0.93
N GLY A 40 -2.27 6.62 0.19
CA GLY A 40 -3.03 5.54 0.81
C GLY A 40 -2.11 4.68 1.66
N SER A 41 -2.55 4.29 2.86
CA SER A 41 -1.88 3.22 3.59
C SER A 41 -2.01 1.95 2.76
N VAL A 42 -0.88 1.36 2.39
CA VAL A 42 -0.85 0.05 1.75
C VAL A 42 -0.89 -0.99 2.87
N CYS A 43 -1.72 -2.02 2.73
CA CYS A 43 -1.71 -3.14 3.65
C CYS A 43 -0.30 -3.76 3.66
N PRO A 44 0.32 -4.00 4.83
CA PRO A 44 1.63 -4.61 4.92
C PRO A 44 1.67 -5.91 4.11
N ARG A 45 2.73 -6.10 3.32
CA ARG A 45 2.95 -7.35 2.60
C ARG A 45 3.12 -8.47 3.63
N GLN A 46 2.55 -9.64 3.33
CA GLN A 46 2.80 -10.85 4.13
C GLN A 46 4.25 -11.33 4.02
N THR A 47 4.97 -10.87 3.00
CA THR A 47 6.33 -11.24 2.68
C THR A 47 7.26 -10.13 3.19
N SER A 48 8.37 -10.51 3.83
CA SER A 48 9.44 -9.55 4.12
C SER A 48 10.38 -9.42 2.91
N ASP A 49 11.15 -8.34 2.84
CA ASP A 49 12.16 -8.15 1.77
C ASP A 49 13.15 -9.34 1.71
N ARG A 50 13.43 -9.97 2.86
CA ARG A 50 14.30 -11.14 2.95
C ARG A 50 13.69 -12.37 2.27
N ASP A 51 12.37 -12.52 2.39
CA ASP A 51 11.64 -13.61 1.76
C ASP A 51 11.59 -13.43 0.24
N ASP A 52 11.34 -12.20 -0.20
CA ASP A 52 11.32 -11.83 -1.61
C ASP A 52 12.67 -12.13 -2.27
N LEU A 53 13.77 -11.69 -1.65
CA LEU A 53 15.13 -11.99 -2.11
C LEU A 53 15.40 -13.50 -2.20
N ARG A 54 14.85 -14.29 -1.27
CA ARG A 54 15.05 -15.74 -1.28
C ARG A 54 14.25 -16.42 -2.39
N ILE A 55 13.02 -15.96 -2.64
CA ILE A 55 12.19 -16.44 -3.76
C ILE A 55 12.94 -16.18 -5.08
N VAL A 56 13.46 -14.96 -5.26
CA VAL A 56 14.21 -14.58 -6.46
C VAL A 56 15.49 -15.40 -6.59
N ARG A 57 16.25 -15.56 -5.50
CA ARG A 57 17.48 -16.37 -5.50
C ARG A 57 17.20 -17.82 -5.87
N ASN A 58 16.17 -18.45 -5.29
CA ASN A 58 15.83 -19.83 -5.59
C ASN A 58 15.38 -20.00 -7.04
N ALA A 59 14.58 -19.06 -7.57
CA ALA A 59 14.18 -19.06 -8.97
C ALA A 59 15.38 -18.88 -9.92
N ARG A 60 16.38 -18.08 -9.55
CA ARG A 60 17.62 -17.92 -10.33
C ARG A 60 18.50 -19.17 -10.31
N VAL A 61 18.61 -19.85 -9.16
CA VAL A 61 19.38 -21.09 -9.02
C VAL A 61 18.72 -22.24 -9.77
N GLN A 62 17.38 -22.27 -9.85
CA GLN A 62 16.62 -23.31 -10.53
C GLN A 62 15.60 -22.68 -11.51
N PRO A 63 16.03 -22.23 -12.70
CA PRO A 63 15.16 -21.54 -13.66
C PRO A 63 13.97 -22.37 -14.16
N THR A 64 14.10 -23.70 -14.13
CA THR A 64 13.07 -24.67 -14.55
C THR A 64 12.21 -25.20 -13.40
N ALA A 65 12.46 -24.76 -12.16
CA ALA A 65 11.66 -25.18 -11.02
C ALA A 65 10.21 -24.71 -11.15
N SER A 66 9.28 -25.60 -10.84
CA SER A 66 7.87 -25.25 -10.78
C SER A 66 7.59 -24.32 -9.60
N LEU A 67 6.51 -23.53 -9.69
CA LEU A 67 6.09 -22.65 -8.58
C LEU A 67 5.83 -23.44 -7.29
N ALA A 68 5.34 -24.69 -7.40
CA ALA A 68 5.13 -25.58 -6.26
C ALA A 68 6.46 -25.99 -5.60
N ALA A 69 7.51 -26.22 -6.39
CA ALA A 69 8.85 -26.49 -5.87
C ALA A 69 9.45 -25.26 -5.17
N LEU A 70 9.21 -24.06 -5.71
CA LEU A 70 9.63 -22.82 -5.05
C LEU A 70 8.84 -22.59 -3.75
N GLN A 71 7.54 -22.93 -3.70
CA GLN A 71 6.73 -22.85 -2.48
C GLN A 71 7.28 -23.74 -1.37
N THR A 72 7.56 -25.02 -1.65
CA THR A 72 8.08 -25.95 -0.63
C THR A 72 9.45 -25.54 -0.11
N GLN A 73 10.29 -24.92 -0.95
CA GLN A 73 11.60 -24.42 -0.52
C GLN A 73 11.50 -23.18 0.38
N VAL A 74 10.48 -22.34 0.21
CA VAL A 74 10.36 -21.06 0.95
C VAL A 74 9.38 -21.17 2.14
N ALA A 75 8.42 -22.10 2.11
CA ALA A 75 7.44 -22.33 3.17
C ALA A 75 8.01 -22.46 4.60
N PRO A 76 9.15 -23.15 4.85
CA PRO A 76 9.66 -23.35 6.20
C PRO A 76 10.04 -22.07 6.95
N SER A 77 10.23 -20.94 6.27
CA SER A 77 10.65 -19.68 6.93
C SER A 77 9.61 -18.59 6.92
N LEU A 78 8.49 -18.82 6.23
CA LEU A 78 7.41 -17.85 6.11
C LEU A 78 6.33 -18.03 7.17
N GLY A 79 6.32 -19.17 7.87
CA GLY A 79 5.26 -19.53 8.82
C GLY A 79 3.88 -19.72 8.19
N ALA A 80 3.70 -19.39 6.90
CA ALA A 80 2.46 -19.51 6.16
C ALA A 80 2.72 -19.89 4.69
N PRO A 81 1.86 -20.73 4.09
CA PRO A 81 1.95 -21.07 2.67
C PRO A 81 1.61 -19.86 1.80
N MET A 82 2.50 -19.51 0.86
CA MET A 82 2.28 -18.45 -0.12
C MET A 82 1.43 -18.95 -1.29
N SER A 83 0.54 -18.11 -1.80
CA SER A 83 -0.13 -18.40 -3.07
C SER A 83 0.85 -18.36 -4.25
N SER A 84 0.62 -19.17 -5.28
CA SER A 84 1.43 -19.15 -6.51
C SER A 84 1.37 -17.78 -7.20
N ARG A 85 0.26 -17.05 -7.02
CA ARG A 85 0.09 -15.67 -7.50
C ARG A 85 1.06 -14.70 -6.83
N THR A 86 1.31 -14.87 -5.53
CA THR A 86 2.26 -14.05 -4.77
C THR A 86 3.66 -14.25 -5.33
N ILE A 87 4.10 -15.49 -5.51
CA ILE A 87 5.43 -15.81 -6.08
C ILE A 87 5.57 -15.23 -7.50
N ARG A 88 4.56 -15.41 -8.35
CA ARG A 88 4.60 -14.85 -9.71
C ARG A 88 4.69 -13.32 -9.70
N ARG A 89 4.02 -12.66 -8.76
CA ARG A 89 4.10 -11.21 -8.57
C ARG A 89 5.53 -10.78 -8.21
N HIS A 90 6.17 -11.45 -7.26
CA HIS A 90 7.56 -11.14 -6.89
C HIS A 90 8.53 -11.36 -8.05
N LEU A 91 8.36 -12.43 -8.84
CA LEU A 91 9.19 -12.66 -10.02
C LEU A 91 8.97 -11.62 -11.12
N SER A 92 7.79 -10.98 -11.20
CA SER A 92 7.49 -9.93 -12.18
C SER A 92 7.90 -8.52 -11.75
N GLU A 93 8.05 -8.27 -10.43
CA GLU A 93 8.41 -6.95 -9.89
C GLU A 93 9.92 -6.64 -10.00
N GLU A 94 10.76 -7.64 -10.29
CA GLU A 94 12.23 -7.51 -10.41
C GLU A 94 12.73 -7.16 -11.83
N HIS A 95 11.87 -6.58 -12.68
CA HIS A 95 12.18 -6.16 -14.05
C HIS A 95 12.50 -4.67 -14.16
#